data_AF-A0A965V777-F1
#
_entry.id   AF-A0A965V777-F1
#
_cell.length_a   1.000
_cell.length_b   1.000
_cell.length_c   1.000
_cell.angle_alpha   90.00
_cell.angle_beta   90.00
_cell.angle_gamma   90.00
#
_symmetry.space_group_name_H-M   'P 1'
#
loop_
_entity.id
_entity.type
_entity.pdbx_description
1 polymer ?
#
loop_
_entity_poly.entity_id
_entity_poly.type
_entity_poly.pdbx_seq_one_letter_code
_entity_poly.pdbx_strand_id
1 'polypeptide(L)' 'MKLSPNLIDHAAEALATVMRFEYPADGVMSRYFRAHEKLGQQDRAFIAETVFAV' A
#
# COMPACT_ATOMS: atom_id res chain seq x y z
N MET A 1 5.20 14.67 5.05
CA MET A 1 4.06 14.04 4.36
C MET A 1 2.77 14.76 4.74
N LYS A 2 1.96 15.18 3.77
CA LYS A 2 0.62 15.71 4.02
C LYS A 2 -0.36 14.56 3.82
N LEU A 3 -1.02 14.12 4.89
CA LEU A 3 -2.04 13.08 4.80
C LEU A 3 -3.16 13.56 3.88
N SER A 4 -3.47 12.80 2.83
CA SER A 4 -4.54 13.10 1.88
C SER A 4 -5.54 11.95 1.83
N PRO A 5 -6.83 12.20 1.52
CA PRO A 5 -7.82 11.14 1.38
C PRO A 5 -7.37 10.05 0.39
N ASN A 6 -6.78 10.44 -0.74
CA ASN A 6 -6.26 9.51 -1.73
C ASN A 6 -5.16 8.57 -1.18
N LEU A 7 -4.34 9.05 -0.24
CA LEU A 7 -3.30 8.21 0.37
C LEU A 7 -3.88 7.16 1.32
N ILE A 8 -4.96 7.51 2.04
CA ILE A 8 -5.70 6.55 2.88
C ILE A 8 -6.41 5.51 2.02
N ASP A 9 -7.02 5.92 0.91
CA ASP A 9 -7.66 5.00 -0.04
C ASP A 9 -6.66 3.99 -0.58
N HIS A 10 -5.44 4.44 -0.93
CA HIS A 10 -4.38 3.55 -1.38
C HIS A 10 -3.94 2.54 -0.31
N ALA A 11 -3.86 2.95 0.96
CA ALA A 11 -3.54 2.06 2.06
C ALA A 11 -4.65 1.03 2.31
N ALA A 12 -5.91 1.46 2.27
CA ALA A 12 -7.06 0.57 2.42
C ALA A 12 -7.16 -0.46 1.29
N GLU A 13 -6.95 -0.06 0.03
CA GLU A 13 -6.97 -0.96 -1.12
C GLU A 13 -5.83 -1.99 -1.06
N ALA A 14 -4.62 -1.55 -0.70
CA ALA A 14 -3.47 -2.43 -0.53
C ALA A 14 -3.72 -3.44 0.60
N LEU A 15 -4.23 -3.00 1.75
CA LEU A 15 -4.56 -3.85 2.89
C LEU A 15 -5.64 -4.88 2.54
N ALA A 16 -6.73 -4.44 1.88
CA ALA A 16 -7.79 -5.34 1.44
C ALA A 16 -7.27 -6.42 0.47
N THR A 17 -6.25 -6.09 -0.32
CA THR A 17 -5.61 -7.04 -1.22
C THR A 17 -4.73 -8.05 -0.48
N VAL A 18 -3.96 -7.59 0.51
CA VAL A 18 -3.16 -8.48 1.37
C VAL A 18 -4.07 -9.42 2.19
N MET A 19 -5.19 -8.92 2.70
CA MET A 19 -6.15 -9.69 3.52
C MET A 19 -6.88 -10.80 2.76
N ARG A 20 -6.70 -10.93 1.44
CA ARG A 20 -7.15 -12.11 0.70
C ARG A 20 -6.25 -13.33 0.89
N PHE A 21 -5.02 -13.14 1.40
CA PHE A 21 -4.05 -14.21 1.67
C PHE A 21 -3.73 -15.12 0.46
N GLU A 22 -3.89 -14.61 -0.77
CA GLU A 22 -3.58 -15.34 -2.01
C GLU A 22 -2.06 -15.44 -2.27
N TYR A 23 -1.30 -14.45 -1.81
CA TYR A 23 0.14 -14.32 -1.99
C TYR A 23 0.80 -13.72 -0.73
N PRO A 24 2.13 -13.87 -0.56
CA PRO A 24 2.86 -13.16 0.48
C PRO A 24 2.64 -11.65 0.41
N ALA A 25 2.49 -11.00 1.58
CA ALA A 25 2.14 -9.59 1.68
C ALA A 25 3.16 -8.67 1.00
N ASP A 26 4.46 -8.96 1.13
CA ASP A 26 5.55 -8.26 0.46
C ASP A 26 5.47 -8.38 -1.08
N GLY A 27 5.09 -9.56 -1.58
CA GLY A 27 4.82 -9.79 -3.01
C GLY A 27 3.64 -8.97 -3.53
N VAL A 28 2.54 -8.93 -2.76
CA VAL A 28 1.37 -8.09 -3.07
C VAL A 28 1.76 -6.60 -3.10
N MET A 29 2.50 -6.13 -2.08
CA MET A 29 2.95 -4.74 -1.99
C MET A 29 3.89 -4.36 -3.13
N SER A 30 4.83 -5.23 -3.50
CA SER A 30 5.73 -5.01 -4.64
C SER A 30 4.95 -4.83 -5.95
N ARG A 31 3.95 -5.69 -6.20
CA ARG A 31 3.08 -5.58 -7.38
C ARG A 31 2.22 -4.31 -7.34
N TYR A 32 1.63 -4.00 -6.19
CA TYR A 32 0.80 -2.82 -6.00
C TYR A 32 1.56 -1.53 -6.32
N PHE A 33 2.78 -1.40 -5.78
CA PHE A 33 3.65 -0.25 -6.01
C PHE A 33 4.16 -0.13 -7.45
N ARG A 34 4.31 -1.24 -8.17
CA ARG A 34 4.62 -1.23 -9.61
C ARG A 34 3.43 -0.76 -10.44
N ALA A 35 2.21 -1.14 -10.06
CA ALA A 35 0.99 -0.69 -10.73
C ALA A 35 0.68 0.81 -10.48
N HIS A 36 1.19 1.38 -9.39
CA HIS A 36 0.95 2.75 -8.96
C HIS A 36 2.23 3.61 -9.04
N GLU A 37 2.75 3.80 -10.26
CA GLU A 37 4.01 4.50 -10.54
C GLU A 37 4.05 5.94 -10.00
N LYS A 38 2.88 6.60 -9.94
CA LYS A 38 2.72 7.98 -9.47
C LYS A 38 2.91 8.16 -7.95
N LEU A 39 2.88 7.08 -7.17
CA LEU A 39 3.14 7.15 -5.74
C LEU A 39 4.60 7.52 -5.50
N GLY A 40 4.82 8.61 -4.76
CA GLY A 40 6.15 9.02 -4.35
C GLY A 40 6.74 8.09 -3.29
N GLN A 41 8.03 8.24 -2.99
CA GLN A 41 8.69 7.41 -1.97
C GLN A 41 8.06 7.54 -0.58
N GLN A 42 7.65 8.75 -0.18
CA GLN A 42 6.98 8.96 1.11
C GLN A 42 5.60 8.29 1.18
N ASP A 43 4.84 8.36 0.08
CA ASP A 43 3.51 7.73 0.01
C ASP A 43 3.64 6.20 0.10
N ARG A 44 4.61 5.63 -0.63
CA ARG A 44 4.92 4.19 -0.57
C ARG A 44 5.32 3.75 0.83
N ALA A 45 6.17 4.54 1.50
CA ALA A 45 6.59 4.24 2.88
C ALA A 45 5.40 4.22 3.83
N PHE A 46 4.52 5.24 3.76
CA PHE A 46 3.32 5.31 4.58
C PHE A 46 2.37 4.15 4.34
N ILE A 47 2.10 3.82 3.08
CA ILE A 47 1.22 2.70 2.71
C ILE A 47 1.81 1.38 3.24
N ALA A 48 3.11 1.14 3.03
CA ALA A 48 3.77 -0.06 3.52
C ALA A 48 3.71 -0.17 5.04
N GLU A 49 4.08 0.88 5.76
CA GLU A 49 4.03 0.92 7.23
C GLU A 49 2.62 0.65 7.74
N THR A 50 1.61 1.28 7.12
CA THR A 50 0.19 1.10 7.51
C THR A 50 -0.27 -0.33 7.29
N VAL A 51 0.06 -0.94 6.16
CA VAL A 51 -0.34 -2.32 5.85
C VAL A 51 0.34 -3.33 6.77
N PHE A 52 1.62 -3.15 7.08
CA PHE A 52 2.38 -4.08 7.93
C PHE A 52 2.17 -3.87 9.44
N ALA A 53 1.55 -2.76 9.84
CA ALA A 53 1.23 -2.48 11.25
C ALA A 53 -0.05 -3.17 11.74
N VAL A 54 -0.82 -3.80 10.84
CA VAL A 54 -2.05 -4.56 11.14
C VAL A 54 -1.72 -6.04 11.26
#